data_AF-A0AB36S8I7-F1
#
_entry.id   AF-A0AB36S8I7-F1
#
_cell.length_a   1.000
_cell.length_b   1.000
_cell.length_c   1.000
_cell.angle_alpha   90.00
_cell.angle_beta   90.00
_cell.angle_gamma   90.00
#
_symmetry.space_group_name_H-M   'P 1'
#
loop_
_entity.id
_entity.type
_entity.pdbx_description
1 polymer ?
#
loop_
_entity_poly.entity_id
_entity_poly.type
_entity_poly.pdbx_seq_one_letter_code
_entity_poly.pdbx_strand_id
1 'polypeptide(L)' 'MTIHGLRLTHASLLLEVGANIKDVQERLGHSSIQITMDLYIHITDKRRNSSAIRKIY' A
#
# COMPACT_ATOMS: atom_id res chain seq x y z
N MET A 1 6.79 12.08 15.40
CA MET A 1 6.63 10.78 14.69
C MET A 1 6.01 9.78 15.65
N THR A 2 4.97 9.05 15.23
CA THR A 2 4.32 8.03 16.06
C THR A 2 4.65 6.63 15.54
N ILE A 3 4.60 5.61 16.41
CA ILE A 3 4.74 4.20 16.01
C ILE A 3 3.70 3.82 14.94
N HIS A 4 2.50 4.40 15.04
CA HIS A 4 1.46 4.25 14.03
C HIS A 4 1.89 4.78 12.65
N GLY A 5 2.51 5.97 12.59
CA GLY A 5 3.02 6.53 11.32
C GLY A 5 4.15 5.71 10.69
N LEU A 6 5.01 5.10 11.50
CA LEU A 6 6.05 4.18 11.00
C LEU A 6 5.43 2.91 10.40
N ARG A 7 4.40 2.37 11.05
CA ARG A 7 3.68 1.18 10.55
C ARG A 7 2.94 1.47 9.25
N LEU A 8 2.33 2.65 9.11
CA LEU A 8 1.73 3.11 7.86
C LEU A 8 2.79 3.19 6.75
N THR A 9 3.93 3.82 7.02
CA THR A 9 5.04 3.94 6.05
C THR A 9 5.57 2.57 5.62
N HIS A 10 5.72 1.63 6.55
CA HIS A 10 6.14 0.27 6.25
C HIS A 10 5.13 -0.48 5.38
N ALA A 11 3.82 -0.38 5.68
CA ALA A 11 2.76 -0.94 4.85
C ALA A 11 2.79 -0.36 3.43
N SER A 12 3.01 0.96 3.29
CA SER A 12 3.08 1.64 1.98
C SER A 12 4.19 1.06 1.13
N LEU A 13 5.38 0.92 1.69
CA LEU A 13 6.54 0.38 0.99
C LEU A 13 6.33 -1.07 0.53
N LEU A 14 5.76 -1.92 1.40
CA LEU A 14 5.46 -3.31 1.04
C LEU A 14 4.45 -3.40 -0.10
N LEU A 15 3.39 -2.59 -0.05
CA LEU A 15 2.39 -2.56 -1.11
C LEU A 15 2.95 -1.97 -2.41
N GLU A 16 3.82 -0.95 -2.34
CA GLU A 16 4.49 -0.35 -3.50
C GLU A 16 5.40 -1.34 -4.25
N VAL A 17 6.09 -2.24 -3.54
CA VAL A 17 6.89 -3.32 -4.17
C VAL A 17 6.04 -4.49 -4.68
N GLY A 18 4.74 -4.47 -4.42
CA GLY A 18 3.79 -5.46 -4.93
C GLY A 18 3.49 -6.62 -3.98
N ALA A 19 3.77 -6.48 -2.68
CA ALA A 19 3.37 -7.47 -1.69
C ALA A 19 1.85 -7.61 -1.64
N ASN A 20 1.37 -8.83 -1.34
CA ASN A 20 -0.05 -9.10 -1.16
C ASN A 20 -0.57 -8.40 0.10
N ILE A 21 -1.73 -7.78 0.00
CA ILE A 21 -2.35 -7.05 1.10
C ILE A 21 -2.63 -7.93 2.33
N LYS A 22 -2.95 -9.20 2.11
CA LYS A 22 -3.20 -10.18 3.17
C LYS A 22 -1.92 -10.49 3.94
N ASP A 23 -0.80 -10.64 3.22
CA ASP A 23 0.52 -10.87 3.81
C ASP A 23 0.98 -9.64 4.60
N VAL A 24 0.74 -8.43 4.09
CA VAL A 24 1.04 -7.18 4.79
C VAL A 24 0.21 -7.04 6.07
N GLN A 25 -1.08 -7.39 6.01
CA GLN A 25 -1.98 -7.35 7.18
C GLN A 25 -1.53 -8.32 8.27
N GLU A 26 -1.22 -9.57 7.91
CA GLU A 26 -0.77 -10.60 8.85
C GLU A 26 0.58 -10.23 9.46
N ARG A 27 1.53 -9.79 8.62
CA ARG A 27 2.87 -9.34 9.06
C ARG A 27 2.83 -8.17 10.04
N LEU A 28 1.87 -7.26 9.88
CA LEU A 28 1.74 -6.09 10.75
C LEU A 28 0.76 -6.28 11.90
N GLY A 29 0.14 -7.46 12.02
CA GLY A 29 -0.84 -7.77 13.06
C GLY A 29 -2.04 -6.84 13.03
N HIS A 30 -2.41 -6.33 11.86
CA HIS A 30 -3.55 -5.42 11.71
C HIS A 30 -4.85 -6.20 11.94
N SER A 31 -5.48 -5.98 13.09
CA SER A 31 -6.80 -6.53 13.41
C SER A 31 -7.91 -5.95 12.52
N SER A 32 -7.70 -4.76 11.96
CA SER A 32 -8.59 -4.12 11.00
C SER A 32 -7.88 -3.95 9.66
N ILE A 33 -8.47 -4.53 8.61
CA ILE A 33 -7.98 -4.41 7.24
C ILE A 33 -8.19 -2.99 6.68
N GLN A 34 -9.05 -2.18 7.30
CA GLN A 34 -9.45 -0.86 6.79
C GLN A 34 -8.24 0.05 6.54
N ILE A 35 -7.29 0.09 7.48
CA ILE A 35 -6.08 0.91 7.37
C ILE A 35 -5.20 0.45 6.19
N THR A 36 -5.06 -0.87 6.00
CA THR A 36 -4.28 -1.43 4.90
C THR A 36 -4.98 -1.22 3.55
N MET A 37 -6.31 -1.29 3.53
CA MET A 37 -7.14 -1.14 2.34
C MET A 37 -7.19 0.30 1.83
N ASP A 38 -7.34 1.28 2.73
CA ASP A 38 -7.34 2.70 2.39
C ASP A 38 -6.00 3.11 1.75
N LEU A 39 -4.89 2.55 2.26
CA LEU A 39 -3.57 2.73 1.70
C LEU A 39 -3.43 2.07 0.32
N TYR A 40 -3.97 0.86 0.15
CA TYR A 40 -3.97 0.16 -1.13
C TYR A 40 -4.70 0.92 -2.24
N ILE A 41 -5.85 1.53 -1.92
CA ILE A 41 -6.60 2.37 -2.87
C ILE A 41 -5.70 3.51 -3.36
N HIS A 42 -5.01 4.19 -2.43
CA HIS A 42 -4.14 5.31 -2.75
C HIS A 42 -2.95 4.91 -3.64
N ILE A 43 -2.33 3.75 -3.38
CA ILE A 43 -1.21 3.22 -4.18
C ILE A 43 -1.70 2.73 -5.55
N THR A 44 -2.87 2.10 -5.60
CA THR A 44 -3.46 1.61 -6.86
C THR A 44 -3.84 2.76 -7.78
N ASP A 45 -4.40 3.84 -7.25
CA ASP A 45 -4.67 5.06 -8.02
C ASP A 45 -3.38 5.68 -8.55
N LYS A 46 -2.33 5.77 -7.73
CA LYS A 46 -1.00 6.20 -8.21
C LYS A 46 -0.47 5.29 -9.31
N ARG A 47 -0.51 3.97 -9.15
CA ARG A 47 -0.08 3.01 -10.18
C ARG A 47 -0.86 3.14 -11.47
N ARG A 48 -2.18 3.31 -11.39
CA ARG A 48 -3.05 3.51 -12.56
C ARG A 48 -2.66 4.77 -13.30
N ASN A 49 -2.47 5.88 -12.58
CA ASN A 49 -2.09 7.17 -13.16
C ASN A 49 -0.65 7.16 -13.74
N SER A 50 0.28 6.45 -13.11
CA SER A 50 1.65 6.27 -13.63
C SER A 50 1.71 5.34 -14.84
N SER A 51 0.84 4.31 -14.91
CA SER A 51 0.78 3.40 -16.06
C SER A 51 0.23 4.06 -17.33
N ALA A 52 -0.62 5.09 -17.17
CA ALA A 52 -1.17 5.84 -18.30
C ALA A 52 -0.11 6.63 -19.08
N ILE A 53 1.05 6.91 -18.47
CA ILE A 53 2.15 7.69 -19.08
C ILE A 53 3.11 6.80 -19.90
N ARG A 54 2.91 5.47 -19.91
CA ARG A 54 3.82 4.52 -20.59
C ARG A 54 3.18 3.72 -21.72
N LYS A 55 2.14 4.26 -22.35
CA LYS A 55 1.65 3.81 -23.66
C LYS A 55 1.98 4.88 -24.71
N ILE A 56 3.26 5.01 -25.04
CA ILE A 56 3.70 5.62 -26.30
C ILE A 56 4.27 4.46 -27.11
N TYR A 57 3.45 3.95 -28.03
CA TYR A 57 3.89 3.26 -29.24
C TYR A 57 4.00 4.32 -30.34
#